data_AF-A0A5Q4YVB1-F1
#
_entry.id   AF-A0A5Q4YVB1-F1
#
_cell.length_a   1.000
_cell.length_b   1.000
_cell.length_c   1.000
_cell.angle_alpha   90.00
_cell.angle_beta   90.00
_cell.angle_gamma   90.00
#
_symmetry.space_group_name_H-M   'P 1'
#
loop_
_entity.id
_entity.type
_entity.pdbx_description
1 polymer ?
#
loop_
_entity_poly.entity_id
_entity_poly.type
_entity_poly.pdbx_seq_one_letter_code
_entity_poly.pdbx_strand_id
1 'polypeptide(L)' 'MSEIRTLGDVLPDEIARVTVILGHYVEIGPASAIGAMLIRASLDRATRAAASGDVVAMIEALDDLKGYSE' A
#
# COMPACT_ATOMS: atom_id res chain seq x y z
N MET A 1 8.62 -17.73 19.58
CA MET A 1 8.40 -16.35 20.04
C MET A 1 7.96 -15.55 18.83
N SER A 2 6.87 -14.79 18.89
CA SER A 2 6.49 -13.91 17.77
C SER A 2 7.52 -12.78 17.68
N GLU A 3 8.05 -12.54 16.49
CA GLU A 3 9.01 -11.46 16.24
C GLU A 3 8.28 -10.12 16.33
N ILE A 4 8.80 -9.18 17.11
CA ILE A 4 8.25 -7.83 17.23
C ILE A 4 8.61 -7.09 15.94
N ARG A 5 7.60 -6.76 15.12
CA ARG A 5 7.77 -5.97 13.90
C ARG A 5 7.40 -4.52 14.14
N THR A 6 8.21 -3.61 13.63
CA THR A 6 8.00 -2.17 13.70
C THR A 6 7.21 -1.67 12.49
N LEU A 7 6.75 -0.42 12.55
CA LEU A 7 6.13 0.24 11.40
C LEU A 7 7.06 0.28 10.17
N GLY A 8 8.36 0.45 10.40
CA GLY A 8 9.38 0.45 9.35
C GLY A 8 9.57 -0.91 8.68
N ASP A 9 9.20 -2.00 9.35
CA ASP A 9 9.24 -3.35 8.77
C ASP A 9 7.94 -3.65 8.00
N VAL A 10 6.79 -3.31 8.59
CA VAL A 10 5.49 -3.73 8.03
C VAL A 10 4.99 -2.85 6.88
N LEU A 11 5.31 -1.55 6.86
CA LEU A 11 4.83 -0.65 5.81
C LEU A 11 5.44 -0.99 4.44
N PRO A 12 6.76 -1.24 4.30
CA PRO A 12 7.34 -1.70 3.04
C PRO A 12 6.76 -3.02 2.53
N ASP A 13 6.55 -3.99 3.42
CA ASP A 13 5.91 -5.27 3.09
C ASP A 13 4.51 -5.05 2.50
N GLU A 14 3.73 -4.17 3.13
CA GLU A 14 2.36 -3.88 2.71
C GLU A 14 2.31 -3.13 1.37
N ILE A 15 3.24 -2.20 1.14
CA ILE A 15 3.42 -1.53 -0.17
C ILE A 15 3.69 -2.58 -1.25
N ALA A 16 4.58 -3.53 -0.98
CA ALA A 16 4.90 -4.60 -1.92
C ALA A 16 3.67 -5.49 -2.22
N ARG A 17 2.91 -5.88 -1.19
CA ARG A 17 1.68 -6.67 -1.33
C ARG A 17 0.63 -5.96 -2.19
N VAL A 18 0.34 -4.70 -1.91
CA VAL A 18 -0.67 -3.94 -2.65
C VAL A 18 -0.20 -3.61 -4.09
N THR A 19 1.11 -3.55 -4.33
CA THR A 19 1.65 -3.45 -5.69
C THR A 19 1.33 -4.69 -6.54
N VAL A 20 1.31 -5.88 -5.94
CA VAL A 20 0.87 -7.11 -6.63
C VAL A 20 -0.62 -7.03 -6.97
N ILE A 21 -1.46 -6.58 -6.03
CA ILE A 21 -2.90 -6.37 -6.26
C ILE A 21 -3.14 -5.38 -7.40
N LEU A 22 -2.37 -4.29 -7.46
CA LEU A 22 -2.43 -3.34 -8.57
C LEU A 22 -2.17 -4.03 -9.92
N GLY A 23 -1.26 -5.01 -9.96
CA GLY A 23 -0.99 -5.83 -11.14
C GLY A 23 -2.26 -6.50 -11.68
N HIS A 24 -3.06 -7.13 -10.81
CA HIS A 24 -4.32 -7.76 -11.20
C HIS A 24 -5.31 -6.74 -11.80
N TYR A 25 -5.39 -5.55 -11.21
CA TYR A 25 -6.23 -4.47 -11.76
C TYR A 25 -5.71 -4.00 -13.12
N VAL A 26 -4.39 -3.90 -13.32
CA VAL A 26 -3.82 -3.52 -14.62
C VAL A 26 -4.12 -4.57 -15.70
N GLU A 27 -4.05 -5.86 -15.36
CA GLU A 27 -4.32 -6.96 -16.29
C GLU A 27 -5.77 -6.98 -16.80
N ILE A 28 -6.73 -6.57 -15.98
CA ILE A 28 -8.15 -6.44 -16.38
C ILE A 28 -8.35 -5.33 -17.45
N GLY A 29 -7.49 -4.30 -17.45
CA GLY A 29 -7.52 -3.22 -18.45
C GLY A 29 -8.55 -2.12 -18.16
N PRO A 30 -9.22 -1.53 -19.17
CA PRO A 30 -10.06 -0.34 -18.99
C PRO A 30 -11.21 -0.51 -17.98
N ALA A 31 -11.73 -1.73 -17.81
CA ALA A 31 -12.84 -2.02 -16.91
C ALA A 31 -12.49 -1.81 -15.42
N SER A 32 -11.22 -1.88 -15.05
CA SER A 32 -10.70 -1.72 -13.69
C SER A 32 -9.93 -0.41 -13.49
N ALA A 33 -9.91 0.48 -14.49
CA ALA A 33 -9.05 1.67 -14.51
C ALA A 33 -9.25 2.58 -13.28
N ILE A 34 -10.49 2.72 -12.79
CA ILE A 34 -10.80 3.51 -11.60
C ILE A 34 -10.18 2.87 -10.35
N GLY A 35 -10.34 1.56 -10.16
CA GLY A 35 -9.72 0.84 -9.05
C GLY A 35 -8.19 0.91 -9.10
N ALA A 36 -7.61 0.73 -10.30
CA ALA A 36 -6.18 0.85 -10.52
C ALA A 36 -5.65 2.26 -10.21
N MET A 37 -6.45 3.31 -10.43
CA MET A 37 -6.11 4.69 -10.09
C MET A 37 -6.10 4.90 -8.57
N LEU A 38 -7.12 4.40 -7.87
CA LEU A 38 -7.23 4.53 -6.41
C LEU A 38 -6.07 3.82 -5.70
N ILE A 39 -5.76 2.58 -6.10
CA ILE A 39 -4.64 1.83 -5.53
C ILE A 39 -3.32 2.56 -5.76
N ARG A 40 -3.11 3.12 -6.94
CA ARG A 40 -1.91 3.93 -7.25
C ARG A 40 -1.79 5.13 -6.32
N ALA A 41 -2.89 5.85 -6.09
CA ALA A 41 -2.89 7.01 -5.19
C ALA A 41 -2.54 6.61 -3.75
N SER A 42 -3.04 5.47 -3.26
CA SER A 42 -2.71 4.93 -1.94
C SER A 42 -1.24 4.51 -1.83
N LEU A 43 -0.70 3.79 -2.81
CA LEU A 43 0.72 3.41 -2.88
C LEU A 43 1.64 4.64 -2.91
N ASP A 44 1.26 5.66 -3.66
CA ASP A 44 2.00 6.92 -3.75
C ASP A 44 2.03 7.66 -2.40
N ARG A 45 0.91 7.68 -1.67
CA ARG A 45 0.85 8.25 -0.30
C ARG A 45 1.74 7.46 0.64
N ALA A 46 1.65 6.14 0.63
CA ALA A 46 2.45 5.27 1.48
C ALA A 46 3.96 5.43 1.24
N THR A 47 4.37 5.47 -0.03
CA THR A 47 5.78 5.66 -0.42
C THR A 47 6.30 7.02 0.05
N ARG A 48 5.51 8.09 -0.10
CA ARG A 48 5.87 9.43 0.39
C ARG A 48 5.96 9.49 1.92
N ALA A 49 5.00 8.90 2.62
CA ALA A 49 5.00 8.83 4.07
C ALA A 49 6.26 8.11 4.58
N ALA A 50 6.57 6.94 4.02
CA ALA A 50 7.77 6.18 4.34
C ALA A 50 9.06 6.97 4.08
N ALA A 51 9.16 7.67 2.95
CA ALA A 51 10.34 8.47 2.62
C ALA A 51 10.52 9.71 3.51
N SER A 52 9.41 10.30 3.97
CA SER A 52 9.43 11.48 4.85
C SER A 52 9.76 11.17 6.31
N GLY A 53 9.52 9.93 6.75
CA GLY A 53 9.61 9.54 8.16
C GLY A 53 8.47 10.09 9.04
N ASP A 54 7.42 10.65 8.44
CA ASP A 54 6.21 11.05 9.17
C ASP A 54 5.46 9.81 9.68
N VAL A 55 5.66 9.50 10.96
CA VAL A 55 5.11 8.30 11.61
C VAL A 55 3.59 8.27 11.57
N VAL A 56 2.91 9.42 11.67
CA VAL A 56 1.44 9.46 11.65
C VAL A 56 0.95 9.11 10.25
N ALA A 57 1.51 9.77 9.22
CA ALA A 57 1.18 9.47 7.83
C ALA A 57 1.51 8.02 7.45
N MET A 58 2.58 7.45 8.01
CA MET A 58 2.94 6.05 7.81
C MET A 58 1.90 5.09 8.41
N ILE A 59 1.36 5.39 9.60
CA ILE A 59 0.30 4.58 10.23
C ILE A 59 -0.99 4.66 9.42
N GLU A 60 -1.38 5.86 9.01
CA GLU A 60 -2.59 6.07 8.18
C GLU A 60 -2.46 5.36 6.83
N ALA A 61 -1.30 5.46 6.18
CA ALA A 61 -1.05 4.76 4.93
C ALA A 61 -1.06 3.24 5.11
N LEU A 62 -0.51 2.72 6.20
CA LEU A 62 -0.56 1.29 6.51
C LEU A 62 -2.01 0.80 6.67
N ASP A 63 -2.86 1.58 7.36
CA ASP A 63 -4.26 1.23 7.56
C ASP A 63 -5.05 1.27 6.24
N ASP A 64 -4.81 2.28 5.40
CA ASP A 64 -5.37 2.39 4.04
C ASP A 64 -4.99 1.17 3.18
N LEU A 65 -3.71 0.79 3.17
CA LEU A 65 -3.23 -0.33 2.36
C LEU A 65 -3.81 -1.68 2.80
N LYS A 66 -4.04 -1.89 4.11
CA LYS A 66 -4.71 -3.10 4.63
C LYS A 66 -6.15 -3.25 4.14
N GLY A 67 -6.77 -2.16 3.67
CA GLY A 67 -8.11 -2.18 3.08
C GLY A 67 -8.19 -2.91 1.73
N TYR A 68 -7.07 -3.17 1.07
CA TYR A 68 -7.05 -3.87 -0.21
C TYR A 68 -6.90 -5.39 -0.03
N SER A 69 -7.89 -6.14 -0.53
CA SER A 69 -7.85 -7.59 -0.66
C SER A 69 -7.69 -8.02 -2.12
N GLU A 70 -7.15 -9.22 -2.32
CA GLU A 70 -7.14 -9.91 -3.62
C GLU A 70 -8.56 -10.27 -4.09
#